data_AF-A0A1A6C0F5-F1
#
_entry.id   AF-A0A1A6C0F5-F1
#
_cell.length_a   1.000
_cell.length_b   1.000
_cell.length_c   1.000
_cell.angle_alpha   90.00
_cell.angle_beta   90.00
_cell.angle_gamma   90.00
#
_symmetry.space_group_name_H-M   'P 1'
#
loop_
_entity.id
_entity.type
_entity.pdbx_description
1 polymer ?
#
loop_
_entity_poly.entity_id
_entity_poly.type
_entity_poly.pdbx_seq_one_letter_code
_entity_poly.pdbx_strand_id
1 'polypeptide(L)'
;MLTPKGREEILNLIESDLVDGWDEADRALRNVLRMLLTLRPDLVKLYFVPAAWQRIADLERRQAAAVILAAMKAAVVEANAVPPIAGWAQARFYLDTRVTRFADMARDWCAANPDACPERLRPSGSRRALPAASGSRLA
;
A
#
# COMPACT_ATOMS: atom_id res chain seq x y z
N MET A 1 -10.93 -0.70 -12.27
CA MET A 1 -11.22 -2.13 -12.01
C MET A 1 -10.35 -2.95 -12.94
N LEU A 2 -9.68 -3.99 -12.43
CA LEU A 2 -8.80 -4.85 -13.22
C LEU A 2 -9.60 -5.89 -14.02
N THR A 3 -9.04 -6.38 -15.12
CA THR A 3 -9.56 -7.54 -15.85
C THR A 3 -9.23 -8.84 -15.10
N PRO A 4 -9.96 -9.94 -15.35
CA PRO A 4 -9.60 -11.26 -14.79
C PRO A 4 -8.16 -11.66 -15.12
N LYS A 5 -7.74 -11.49 -16.39
CA LYS A 5 -6.37 -11.74 -16.82
C LYS A 5 -5.36 -10.82 -16.10
N GLY A 6 -5.68 -9.54 -15.94
CA GLY A 6 -4.82 -8.61 -15.20
C GLY A 6 -4.61 -9.05 -13.75
N ARG A 7 -5.65 -9.59 -13.11
CA ARG A 7 -5.57 -10.16 -11.77
C ARG A 7 -4.70 -11.42 -11.75
N GLU A 8 -4.86 -12.32 -12.72
CA GLU A 8 -4.06 -13.53 -12.87
C GLU A 8 -2.57 -13.24 -13.09
N GLU A 9 -2.21 -12.27 -13.94
CA GLU A 9 -0.82 -11.88 -14.14
C GLU A 9 -0.19 -11.29 -12.87
N ILE A 10 -0.97 -10.50 -12.11
CA ILE A 10 -0.53 -9.99 -10.81
C ILE A 10 -0.35 -11.14 -9.80
N LEU A 11 -1.24 -12.14 -9.83
CA LEU A 11 -1.14 -13.35 -9.02
C LEU A 11 0.11 -14.15 -9.35
N ASN A 12 0.35 -14.42 -10.63
CA ASN A 12 1.53 -15.13 -11.10
C ASN A 12 2.83 -14.43 -10.68
N LEU A 13 2.85 -13.09 -10.68
CA LEU A 13 3.99 -12.30 -10.19
C LEU A 13 4.23 -12.44 -8.68
N ILE A 14 3.17 -12.74 -7.90
CA ILE A 14 3.26 -12.98 -6.45
C ILE A 14 3.68 -14.42 -6.18
N GLU A 15 3.06 -15.38 -6.88
CA GLU A 15 3.29 -16.82 -6.72
C GLU A 15 4.66 -17.26 -7.23
N SER A 16 5.25 -16.53 -8.18
CA SER A 16 6.61 -16.78 -8.67
C SER A 16 7.68 -16.34 -7.65
N ASP A 17 7.65 -16.86 -6.42
CA ASP A 17 8.71 -16.86 -5.38
C ASP A 17 9.51 -15.55 -5.14
N LEU A 18 9.05 -14.40 -5.65
CA LEU A 18 9.85 -13.18 -5.72
C LEU A 18 9.76 -12.35 -4.44
N VAL A 19 9.04 -12.85 -3.44
CA VAL A 19 8.54 -12.04 -2.34
C VAL A 19 8.34 -12.84 -1.06
N ASP A 20 9.36 -12.83 -0.20
CA ASP A 20 9.29 -13.40 1.14
C ASP A 20 8.51 -12.49 2.13
N GLY A 21 8.11 -11.29 1.68
CA GLY A 21 7.35 -10.35 2.51
C GLY A 21 6.81 -9.11 1.82
N TRP A 22 5.98 -8.35 2.53
CA TRP A 22 5.23 -7.20 2.01
C TRP A 22 6.11 -6.06 1.48
N ASP A 23 7.28 -5.83 2.07
CA ASP A 23 8.22 -4.80 1.59
C ASP A 23 8.85 -5.20 0.25
N GLU A 24 9.17 -6.48 0.08
CA GLU A 24 9.65 -6.99 -1.19
C GLU A 24 8.55 -6.92 -2.25
N ALA A 25 7.29 -7.18 -1.88
CA ALA A 25 6.16 -7.08 -2.79
C ALA A 25 5.93 -5.66 -3.25
N ASP A 26 6.05 -4.67 -2.36
CA ASP A 26 5.99 -3.28 -2.77
C ASP A 26 7.11 -2.94 -3.77
N ARG A 27 8.35 -3.38 -3.50
CA ARG A 27 9.50 -3.12 -4.38
C ARG A 27 9.35 -3.81 -5.74
N ALA A 28 8.95 -5.07 -5.76
CA ALA A 28 8.73 -5.86 -6.97
C ALA A 28 7.67 -5.20 -7.85
N LEU A 29 6.50 -4.86 -7.28
CA LEU A 29 5.42 -4.20 -8.01
C LEU A 29 5.83 -2.84 -8.58
N ARG A 30 6.57 -2.03 -7.82
CA ARG A 30 7.10 -0.75 -8.32
C ARG A 30 8.07 -0.95 -9.48
N ASN A 31 8.94 -1.95 -9.40
CA ASN A 31 9.90 -2.27 -10.44
C ASN A 31 9.22 -2.78 -11.71
N VAL A 32 8.29 -3.73 -11.57
CA VAL A 32 7.47 -4.24 -12.67
C VAL A 32 6.70 -3.11 -13.33
N LEU A 33 6.02 -2.28 -12.54
CA LEU A 33 5.25 -1.16 -13.11
C LEU A 33 6.16 -0.17 -13.85
N ARG A 34 7.29 0.19 -13.27
CA ARG A 34 8.27 1.09 -13.90
C ARG A 34 8.78 0.51 -15.22
N MET A 35 9.10 -0.78 -15.24
CA MET A 35 9.55 -1.49 -16.43
C MET A 35 8.44 -1.52 -17.49
N LEU A 36 7.22 -1.91 -17.13
CA LEU A 36 6.09 -1.98 -18.05
C LEU A 36 5.74 -0.60 -18.63
N LEU A 37 5.67 0.44 -17.82
CA LEU A 37 5.40 1.80 -18.30
C LEU A 37 6.51 2.36 -19.21
N THR A 38 7.72 1.83 -19.12
CA THR A 38 8.86 2.29 -19.93
C THR A 38 8.98 1.50 -21.22
N LEU A 39 8.86 0.18 -21.15
CA LEU A 39 9.16 -0.72 -22.27
C LEU A 39 7.91 -1.15 -23.03
N ARG A 40 6.79 -1.35 -22.32
CA ARG A 40 5.58 -2.01 -22.86
C ARG A 40 4.30 -1.45 -22.24
N PRO A 41 4.01 -0.14 -22.41
CA PRO A 41 2.80 0.48 -21.85
C PRO A 41 1.51 -0.14 -22.44
N ASP A 42 1.63 -0.73 -23.64
CA ASP A 42 0.57 -1.49 -24.30
C ASP A 42 0.14 -2.74 -23.50
N LEU A 43 1.02 -3.32 -22.68
CA LEU A 43 0.66 -4.47 -21.84
C LEU A 43 -0.13 -4.04 -20.61
N VAL A 44 0.20 -2.89 -20.03
CA VAL A 44 -0.47 -2.37 -18.83
C VAL A 44 -1.95 -2.16 -19.10
N LYS A 45 -2.33 -1.68 -20.29
CA LYS A 45 -3.73 -1.46 -20.66
C LYS A 45 -4.57 -2.73 -20.55
N LEU A 46 -3.98 -3.91 -20.79
CA LEU A 46 -4.68 -5.20 -20.76
C LEU A 46 -5.09 -5.60 -19.35
N TYR A 47 -4.46 -5.02 -18.33
CA TYR A 47 -4.77 -5.31 -16.93
C TYR A 47 -6.04 -4.61 -16.47
N PHE A 48 -6.53 -3.60 -17.21
CA PHE A 48 -7.65 -2.76 -16.82
C PHE A 48 -8.83 -2.93 -17.77
N VAL A 49 -10.06 -2.86 -17.22
CA VAL A 49 -11.26 -2.80 -18.07
C VAL A 49 -11.23 -1.51 -18.92
N PRO A 50 -11.78 -1.48 -20.15
CA PRO A 50 -11.64 -0.34 -21.06
C PRO A 50 -12.03 1.01 -20.46
N ALA A 51 -13.16 1.07 -19.75
CA ALA A 51 -13.64 2.29 -19.09
C ALA A 51 -12.76 2.75 -17.89
N ALA A 52 -11.99 1.84 -17.29
CA ALA A 52 -11.00 2.21 -16.28
C ALA A 52 -9.71 2.70 -16.95
N TRP A 53 -9.30 2.06 -18.05
CA TRP A 53 -8.12 2.49 -18.79
C TRP A 53 -8.28 3.89 -19.38
N GLN A 54 -9.43 4.23 -19.97
CA GLN A 54 -9.69 5.58 -20.48
C GLN A 54 -9.44 6.64 -19.39
N ARG A 55 -10.04 6.45 -18.21
CA ARG A 55 -9.83 7.34 -17.07
C ARG A 55 -8.39 7.43 -16.60
N ILE A 56 -7.61 6.35 -16.71
CA ILE A 56 -6.18 6.34 -16.36
C ILE A 56 -5.36 7.08 -17.43
N ALA A 57 -5.72 6.94 -18.70
CA ALA A 57 -5.04 7.56 -19.83
C ALA A 57 -5.21 9.09 -19.86
N ASP A 58 -6.30 9.60 -19.29
CA ASP A 58 -6.55 11.04 -19.15
C ASP A 58 -5.75 11.69 -18.00
N LEU A 59 -5.09 10.90 -17.16
CA LEU A 59 -4.28 11.41 -16.06
C LEU A 59 -2.87 11.77 -16.51
N GLU A 60 -2.27 12.73 -15.81
CA GLU A 60 -0.83 12.95 -15.91
C GLU A 60 -0.04 11.69 -15.57
N ARG A 61 1.11 11.49 -16.22
CA ARG A 61 1.94 10.29 -16.10
C ARG A 61 2.18 9.84 -14.66
N ARG A 62 2.50 10.78 -13.75
CA ARG A 62 2.75 10.48 -12.33
C ARG A 62 1.50 10.00 -11.61
N GLN A 63 0.35 10.60 -11.92
CA GLN A 63 -0.94 10.26 -11.32
C GLN A 63 -1.42 8.90 -11.84
N ALA A 64 -1.31 8.67 -13.15
CA ALA A 64 -1.60 7.39 -13.78
C ALA A 64 -0.78 6.25 -13.14
N ALA A 65 0.54 6.43 -13.01
CA ALA A 65 1.41 5.44 -12.36
C ALA A 65 0.99 5.16 -10.91
N ALA A 66 0.62 6.19 -10.14
CA ALA A 66 0.14 6.00 -8.77
C ALA A 66 -1.19 5.22 -8.70
N VAL A 67 -2.12 5.48 -9.63
CA VAL A 67 -3.39 4.76 -9.71
C VAL A 67 -3.18 3.30 -10.10
N ILE A 68 -2.32 3.05 -11.11
CA ILE A 68 -2.00 1.68 -11.54
C ILE A 68 -1.36 0.90 -10.40
N LEU A 69 -0.35 1.49 -9.72
CA LEU A 69 0.31 0.84 -8.58
C LEU A 69 -0.68 0.52 -7.46
N ALA A 70 -1.55 1.47 -7.10
CA ALA A 70 -2.55 1.27 -6.07
C ALA A 70 -3.51 0.11 -6.42
N ALA A 71 -3.95 0.04 -7.68
CA ALA A 71 -4.78 -1.06 -8.16
C ALA A 71 -4.08 -2.42 -8.12
N MET A 72 -2.79 -2.47 -8.50
CA MET A 72 -2.00 -3.70 -8.42
C MET A 72 -1.82 -4.16 -6.97
N LYS A 73 -1.50 -3.24 -6.05
CA LYS A 73 -1.43 -3.55 -4.61
C LYS A 73 -2.76 -4.07 -4.06
N ALA A 74 -3.88 -3.44 -4.43
CA ALA A 74 -5.19 -3.90 -4.00
C ALA A 74 -5.46 -5.34 -4.45
N ALA A 75 -5.08 -5.70 -5.69
CA ALA A 75 -5.20 -7.06 -6.19
C ALA A 75 -4.35 -8.07 -5.41
N VAL A 76 -3.13 -7.69 -5.00
CA VAL A 76 -2.25 -8.51 -4.16
C VAL A 76 -2.89 -8.77 -2.79
N VAL A 77 -3.48 -7.75 -2.17
CA VAL A 77 -4.16 -7.92 -0.87
C VAL A 77 -5.37 -8.86 -1.00
N GLU A 78 -6.18 -8.67 -2.05
CA GLU A 78 -7.35 -9.53 -2.32
C GLU A 78 -6.95 -10.98 -2.61
N ALA A 79 -5.88 -11.16 -3.39
CA ALA A 79 -5.30 -12.45 -3.73
C ALA A 79 -4.89 -13.27 -2.49
N ASN A 80 -4.31 -12.60 -1.50
CA ASN A 80 -3.87 -13.22 -0.26
C ASN A 80 -5.01 -13.40 0.77
N ALA A 81 -6.28 -13.27 0.34
CA ALA A 81 -7.46 -13.34 1.19
C ALA A 81 -7.47 -12.29 2.33
N VAL A 82 -6.87 -11.12 2.10
CA VAL A 82 -6.87 -9.98 3.04
C VAL A 82 -6.34 -10.39 4.43
N PRO A 83 -5.08 -10.84 4.53
CA PRO A 83 -4.56 -11.40 5.77
C PRO A 83 -4.48 -10.33 6.88
N PRO A 84 -4.64 -10.71 8.16
CA PRO A 84 -4.44 -9.79 9.28
C PRO A 84 -3.08 -9.10 9.22
N ILE A 85 -3.02 -7.84 9.65
CA ILE A 85 -1.79 -7.05 9.59
C ILE A 85 -0.86 -7.50 10.72
N ALA A 86 0.32 -8.01 10.35
CA ALA A 86 1.33 -8.49 11.29
C ALA A 86 2.47 -7.49 11.55
N GLY A 87 2.60 -6.44 10.72
CA GLY A 87 3.70 -5.49 10.83
C GLY A 87 3.53 -4.26 9.96
N TRP A 88 4.42 -3.28 10.17
CA TRP A 88 4.37 -1.99 9.50
C TRP A 88 4.49 -2.08 7.97
N ALA A 89 5.33 -2.98 7.46
CA ALA A 89 5.48 -3.22 6.01
C ALA A 89 4.12 -3.51 5.35
N GLN A 90 3.34 -4.40 5.97
CA GLN A 90 1.99 -4.75 5.52
C GLN A 90 1.00 -3.59 5.70
N ALA A 91 1.02 -2.91 6.85
CA ALA A 91 0.16 -1.76 7.10
C ALA A 91 0.37 -0.65 6.06
N ARG A 92 1.64 -0.35 5.76
CA ARG A 92 2.02 0.60 4.71
C ARG A 92 1.54 0.14 3.33
N PHE A 93 1.69 -1.14 3.02
CA PHE A 93 1.19 -1.72 1.77
C PHE A 93 -0.32 -1.49 1.61
N TYR A 94 -1.09 -1.74 2.67
CA TYR A 94 -2.54 -1.56 2.73
C TYR A 94 -2.96 -0.10 2.56
N LEU A 95 -2.27 0.84 3.22
CA LEU A 95 -2.51 2.29 3.07
C LEU A 95 -2.32 2.76 1.61
N ASP A 96 -1.34 2.20 0.90
CA ASP A 96 -1.02 2.57 -0.47
C ASP A 96 -2.00 2.01 -1.52
N THR A 97 -2.91 1.10 -1.15
CA THR A 97 -3.90 0.50 -2.08
C THR A 97 -4.99 1.47 -2.52
N ARG A 98 -5.19 2.58 -1.78
CA ARG A 98 -6.32 3.51 -1.94
C ARG A 98 -7.71 2.87 -1.83
N VAL A 99 -7.81 1.64 -1.32
CA VAL A 99 -9.08 1.01 -0.97
C VAL A 99 -9.40 1.34 0.49
N THR A 100 -10.54 1.99 0.73
CA THR A 100 -10.93 2.48 2.06
C THR A 100 -10.83 1.40 3.13
N ARG A 101 -11.41 0.22 2.89
CA ARG A 101 -11.39 -0.90 3.87
C ARG A 101 -9.97 -1.31 4.28
N PHE A 102 -9.03 -1.35 3.34
CA PHE A 102 -7.65 -1.75 3.62
C PHE A 102 -6.90 -0.64 4.35
N ALA A 103 -7.14 0.61 3.98
CA ALA A 103 -6.59 1.76 4.69
C ALA A 103 -7.09 1.82 6.14
N ASP A 104 -8.37 1.50 6.39
CA ASP A 104 -8.95 1.48 7.73
C ASP A 104 -8.33 0.36 8.58
N MET A 105 -8.21 -0.86 8.05
CA MET A 105 -7.48 -1.95 8.74
C MET A 105 -6.06 -1.55 9.15
N ALA A 106 -5.33 -0.84 8.29
CA ALA A 106 -3.98 -0.38 8.59
C ALA A 106 -3.94 0.72 9.64
N ARG A 107 -4.92 1.64 9.65
CA ARG A 107 -5.05 2.68 10.68
C ARG A 107 -5.40 2.07 12.03
N ASP A 108 -6.33 1.11 12.06
CA ASP A 108 -6.73 0.40 13.27
C ASP A 108 -5.55 -0.37 13.86
N TRP A 109 -4.77 -1.04 13.02
CA TRP A 109 -3.54 -1.70 13.45
C TRP A 109 -2.53 -0.71 14.03
N CYS A 110 -2.33 0.46 13.41
CA CYS A 110 -1.45 1.50 13.94
C CYS A 110 -1.95 2.12 15.25
N ALA A 111 -3.26 2.24 15.43
CA ALA A 111 -3.83 2.70 16.68
C ALA A 111 -3.57 1.70 17.82
N ALA A 112 -3.61 0.40 17.52
CA ALA A 112 -3.27 -0.67 18.46
C ALA A 112 -1.76 -0.85 18.68
N ASN A 113 -0.92 -0.47 17.70
CA ASN A 113 0.54 -0.65 17.71
C ASN A 113 1.28 0.67 17.43
N PRO A 114 1.12 1.71 18.27
CA PRO A 114 1.63 3.04 17.98
C PRO A 114 3.15 3.07 17.79
N ASP A 115 3.90 2.27 18.55
CA ASP A 115 5.37 2.23 18.48
C ASP A 115 5.89 1.64 17.16
N ALA A 116 5.09 0.78 16.52
CA ALA A 116 5.43 0.18 15.23
C ALA A 116 5.12 1.10 14.03
N CYS A 117 4.38 2.20 14.24
CA CYS A 117 3.98 3.12 13.18
C CYS A 117 4.73 4.46 13.24
N PRO A 118 4.90 5.16 12.09
CA PRO A 118 5.42 6.52 12.06
C PRO A 118 4.55 7.49 12.87
N GLU A 119 5.17 8.50 13.49
CA GLU A 119 4.50 9.45 14.39
C GLU A 119 3.24 10.08 13.83
N ARG A 120 3.22 10.42 12.53
CA ARG A 120 2.07 11.03 11.85
C ARG A 120 0.80 10.17 11.84
N LEU A 121 0.94 8.85 12.03
CA LEU A 121 -0.16 7.89 12.07
C LEU A 121 -0.50 7.46 13.50
N ARG A 122 0.26 7.92 14.50
CA ARG A 122 -0.03 7.63 15.89
C ARG A 122 -1.25 8.46 16.32
N PRO A 123 -2.18 7.87 17.08
CA PRO A 123 -3.26 8.65 17.68
C PRO A 123 -2.67 9.78 18.53
N SER A 124 -3.26 10.97 18.45
CA SER A 124 -2.72 12.22 19.03
C SER A 124 -2.52 12.20 20.55
N GLY A 125 -3.01 11.15 21.24
CA GLY A 125 -2.80 10.92 22.68
C GLY A 125 -1.47 10.29 23.07
N SER A 126 -0.64 9.82 22.14
CA SER A 126 0.67 9.21 22.43
C SER A 126 1.84 10.20 22.47
N ARG A 127 1.59 11.51 22.60
CA ARG A 127 2.63 12.44 23.05
C ARG A 127 2.90 12.13 24.51
N ARG A 128 3.87 11.23 24.72
CA ARG A 128 4.60 10.94 25.95
C ARG A 128 4.47 12.13 26.92
N ALA A 129 3.66 11.96 27.95
CA ALA A 129 3.61 12.90 29.06
C ALA A 129 5.04 13.04 29.59
N LEU A 130 5.67 14.18 29.33
CA LEU A 130 6.91 14.55 29.99
C LEU A 130 6.61 14.55 31.50
N PRO A 131 7.39 13.83 32.32
CA PRO A 131 7.23 13.94 33.76
C PRO A 131 7.45 15.40 34.13
N ALA A 132 6.43 16.00 34.76
CA ALA A 132 6.52 17.34 35.31
C ALA A 132 7.75 17.37 36.22
N ALA A 133 8.71 18.23 35.90
CA ALA A 133 9.85 18.48 36.75
C ALA A 133 9.31 19.03 38.08
N SER A 134 9.25 18.17 39.11
CA SER A 134 8.97 18.55 40.48
C SER A 134 10.10 19.44 40.99
N GLY A 135 10.00 20.73 40.72
CA GLY A 135 10.80 21.76 41.38
C GLY A 135 10.38 21.89 42.83
N SER A 136 10.95 21.05 43.70
CA SER A 136 10.97 21.33 45.14
C SER A 136 11.94 22.49 45.39
N ARG A 137 11.41 23.70 45.51
CA ARG A 137 12.05 24.76 46.30
C ARG A 137 11.54 24.61 47.72
N LEU A 138 12.40 24.14 48.61
CA LEU A 138 12.27 24.38 50.04
C LEU A 138 13.27 25.45 50.45
N ALA A 139 12.79 26.25 51.39
CA ALA A 139 13.33 27.45 52.01
C ALA A 139 14.79 27.33 52.50
#